data_AF-A0A9E0M1Q6-F1
#
_entry.id   AF-A0A9E0M1Q6-F1
#
_cell.length_a   1.000
_cell.length_b   1.000
_cell.length_c   1.000
_cell.angle_alpha   90.00
_cell.angle_beta   90.00
_cell.angle_gamma   90.00
#
_symmetry.space_group_name_H-M   'P 1'
#
loop_
_entity.id
_entity.type
_entity.pdbx_description
1 polymer ?
#
loop_
_entity_poly.entity_id
_entity_poly.type
_entity_poly.pdbx_seq_one_letter_code
_entity_poly.pdbx_strand_id
1 'polypeptide(L)'
;MSSMVFRGGPVLTLDGKGRITVPVRWRDMLVATVQGQLVVAKNPDGCLSLYPLPVWEQFEASLLSLTTEDEAWRRFFVGSATEVEIDSASRVLIPPELRSWAGLEREV
;
A
#
# COMPACT_ATOMS: atom_id res chain seq x y z
N MET A 1 -4.74 14.60 17.95
CA MET A 1 -4.40 14.11 16.60
C MET A 1 -5.52 13.19 16.16
N SER A 2 -6.16 13.45 15.02
CA SER A 2 -7.21 12.55 14.52
C SER A 2 -6.54 11.24 14.11
N SER A 3 -6.94 10.11 14.71
CA SER A 3 -6.45 8.80 14.29
C SER A 3 -6.95 8.55 12.87
N MET A 4 -6.03 8.39 11.91
CA MET A 4 -6.39 7.97 10.57
C MET A 4 -6.90 6.53 10.63
N VAL A 5 -8.16 6.32 10.26
CA VAL A 5 -8.79 5.00 10.31
C VAL A 5 -9.47 4.66 8.99
N PHE A 6 -9.03 3.56 8.38
CA PHE A 6 -9.62 2.98 7.17
C PHE A 6 -10.53 1.82 7.57
N ARG A 7 -11.81 1.86 7.16
CA ARG A 7 -12.80 0.81 7.47
C ARG A 7 -13.70 0.55 6.26
N GLY A 8 -13.95 -0.73 6.00
CA GLY A 8 -14.69 -1.20 4.82
C GLY A 8 -14.02 -0.81 3.50
N GLY A 9 -14.70 -1.03 2.38
CA GLY A 9 -14.15 -0.78 1.04
C GLY A 9 -15.21 -1.06 -0.02
N PRO A 10 -15.33 -0.24 -1.08
CA PRO A 10 -15.95 -0.75 -2.29
C PRO A 10 -15.02 -1.80 -2.92
N VAL A 11 -15.60 -2.72 -3.68
CA VAL A 11 -14.84 -3.48 -4.67
C VAL A 11 -14.39 -2.50 -5.75
N LEU A 12 -13.10 -2.55 -6.10
CA LEU A 12 -12.47 -1.70 -7.08
C LEU A 12 -12.12 -2.51 -8.33
N THR A 13 -11.70 -1.80 -9.37
CA THR A 13 -11.21 -2.44 -10.58
C THR A 13 -9.86 -1.89 -10.97
N LEU A 14 -8.97 -2.76 -11.44
CA LEU A 14 -7.74 -2.38 -12.09
C LEU A 14 -8.04 -1.83 -13.48
N ASP A 15 -7.53 -0.63 -13.78
CA ASP A 15 -7.56 -0.10 -15.14
C ASP A 15 -6.53 -0.80 -16.05
N GLY A 16 -6.55 -0.51 -17.35
CA GLY A 16 -5.64 -1.13 -18.32
C GLY A 16 -4.15 -0.88 -18.08
N LYS A 17 -3.79 -0.01 -17.13
CA LYS A 17 -2.41 0.26 -16.71
C LYS A 17 -2.09 -0.33 -15.33
N GLY A 18 -3.01 -1.07 -14.71
CA GLY A 18 -2.83 -1.65 -13.38
C GLY A 18 -3.02 -0.65 -12.25
N ARG A 19 -3.81 0.41 -12.44
CA ARG A 19 -4.12 1.38 -11.39
C ARG A 19 -5.49 1.12 -10.77
N ILE A 20 -5.61 1.43 -9.49
CA ILE A 20 -6.89 1.45 -8.77
C ILE A 20 -7.31 2.89 -8.47
N THR A 21 -8.61 3.17 -8.50
CA THR A 21 -9.14 4.46 -8.05
C THR A 21 -9.17 4.50 -6.53
N VAL A 22 -8.59 5.55 -5.93
CA VAL A 22 -8.66 5.80 -4.49
C VAL A 22 -10.05 6.33 -4.15
N PRO A 23 -10.82 5.65 -3.29
CA PRO A 23 -12.13 6.12 -2.88
C PRO A 23 -12.11 7.54 -2.30
N VAL A 24 -13.05 8.38 -2.73
CA VAL A 24 -13.17 9.80 -2.34
C VAL A 24 -13.08 10.01 -0.83
N ARG A 25 -13.74 9.14 -0.05
CA ARG A 25 -13.76 9.20 1.43
C ARG A 25 -12.39 9.15 2.09
N TRP A 26 -11.38 8.62 1.41
CA TRP A 26 -10.01 8.49 1.90
C TRP A 26 -9.03 9.39 1.17
N ARG A 27 -9.29 9.65 -0.12
CA ARG A 27 -8.43 10.46 -0.98
C ARG A 27 -8.14 11.82 -0.36
N ASP A 28 -9.16 12.59 -0.01
CA ASP A 28 -8.97 13.99 0.41
C ASP A 28 -8.14 14.06 1.70
N MET A 29 -8.35 13.10 2.61
CA MET A 29 -7.54 12.93 3.81
C MET A 29 -6.09 12.56 3.46
N LEU A 30 -5.85 11.55 2.62
CA LEU A 30 -4.51 11.11 2.22
C LEU A 30 -3.70 12.23 1.54
N VAL A 31 -4.33 12.99 0.65
CA VAL A 31 -3.70 14.14 0.00
C VAL A 31 -3.38 15.23 1.03
N ALA A 32 -4.30 15.55 1.94
CA ALA A 32 -4.09 16.58 2.94
C ALA A 32 -3.01 16.22 3.98
N THR A 33 -2.89 14.94 4.35
CA THR A 33 -2.00 14.52 5.44
C THR A 33 -0.64 14.04 4.98
N VAL A 34 -0.57 13.35 3.84
CA VAL A 34 0.66 12.70 3.35
C VAL A 34 0.94 13.03 1.89
N GLN A 35 0.27 14.06 1.34
CA GLN A 35 0.46 14.48 -0.06
C GLN A 35 0.22 13.34 -1.07
N GLY A 36 -0.59 12.35 -0.70
CA GLY A 36 -0.84 11.17 -1.54
C GLY A 36 0.32 10.17 -1.60
N GLN A 37 1.37 10.33 -0.79
CA GLN A 37 2.51 9.41 -0.71
C GLN A 37 2.13 8.15 0.10
N LEU A 38 2.26 7.00 -0.55
CA LEU A 38 1.88 5.70 -0.02
C LEU A 38 2.98 4.67 -0.27
N VAL A 39 2.90 3.53 0.41
CA VAL A 39 3.72 2.36 0.17
C VAL A 39 2.84 1.14 -0.03
N VAL A 40 3.08 0.39 -1.10
CA VAL A 40 2.50 -0.92 -1.34
C VAL A 40 3.50 -1.98 -0.94
N ALA A 41 3.09 -2.98 -0.17
CA ALA A 41 3.93 -4.13 0.19
C ALA A 41 3.11 -5.42 0.18
N LYS A 42 3.80 -6.56 0.10
CA LYS A 42 3.16 -7.87 0.25
C LYS A 42 2.59 -8.03 1.66
N ASN A 43 1.46 -8.71 1.76
CA ASN A 43 0.84 -9.13 3.01
C ASN A 43 0.93 -10.66 3.14
N PRO A 44 1.25 -11.23 4.31
CA PRO A 44 1.34 -12.69 4.49
C PRO A 44 0.06 -13.44 4.15
N ASP A 45 -1.11 -12.78 4.18
CA ASP A 45 -2.41 -13.34 3.82
C ASP A 45 -2.62 -13.51 2.29
N GLY A 46 -1.58 -13.27 1.48
CA GLY A 46 -1.64 -13.43 0.02
C GLY A 46 -2.23 -12.22 -0.72
N CYS A 47 -2.33 -11.07 -0.05
CA CYS A 47 -2.82 -9.82 -0.63
C CYS A 47 -1.77 -8.70 -0.55
N LEU A 48 -2.12 -7.49 -0.97
CA LEU A 48 -1.25 -6.32 -0.84
C LEU A 48 -1.73 -5.42 0.30
N SER A 49 -0.79 -4.94 1.08
CA SER A 49 -1.02 -3.86 2.05
C SER A 49 -0.69 -2.51 1.41
N LEU A 50 -1.48 -1.49 1.74
CA LEU A 50 -1.26 -0.10 1.33
C LEU A 50 -1.18 0.77 2.58
N TYR A 51 -0.07 1.50 2.74
CA TYR A 51 0.19 2.34 3.90
C TYR A 51 0.39 3.80 3.48
N PRO A 52 -0.09 4.78 4.25
CA PRO A 52 0.48 6.13 4.21
C PRO A 52 1.98 6.07 4.54
N LEU A 53 2.81 6.82 3.81
CA LEU A 53 4.29 6.75 3.96
C LEU A 53 4.77 6.85 5.42
N PRO A 54 4.32 7.80 6.26
CA PRO A 54 4.78 7.89 7.65
C PRO A 54 4.38 6.69 8.52
N VAL A 55 3.31 5.97 8.16
CA VAL A 55 2.89 4.75 8.86
C VAL A 55 3.79 3.59 8.46
N TRP A 56 4.15 3.51 7.17
CA TRP A 56 5.13 2.54 6.69
C TRP A 56 6.48 2.73 7.37
N GLU A 57 7.02 3.96 7.42
CA GLU A 57 8.33 4.25 8.03
C GLU A 57 8.40 3.78 9.49
N GLN A 58 7.31 3.95 10.26
CA GLN A 58 7.22 3.45 11.64
C GLN A 58 7.22 1.91 11.71
N PHE A 59 6.48 1.27 10.80
CA PHE A 59 6.44 -0.19 10.70
C PHE A 59 7.79 -0.77 10.25
N GLU A 60 8.42 -0.15 9.25
CA GLU A 60 9.73 -0.51 8.73
C GLU A 60 10.81 -0.37 9.80
N ALA A 61 10.83 0.73 10.56
CA ALA A 61 11.75 0.88 11.68
C ALA A 61 11.60 -0.25 12.71
N SER A 62 10.36 -0.68 12.96
CA SER A 62 10.08 -1.82 13.85
C SER A 62 10.65 -3.12 13.26
N LEU A 63 10.44 -3.38 11.96
CA LEU A 63 11.02 -4.54 11.27
C LEU A 63 12.56 -4.54 11.28
N LEU A 64 13.18 -3.38 11.04
CA LEU A 64 14.63 -3.20 11.03
C LEU A 64 15.27 -3.26 12.42
N SER A 65 14.46 -3.26 13.48
CA SER A 65 14.91 -3.50 14.86
C SER A 65 14.84 -4.97 15.30
N LEU A 66 14.22 -5.85 14.49
CA LEU A 66 14.15 -7.30 14.79
C LEU A 66 15.54 -7.98 14.82
N THR A 67 15.60 -9.23 15.25
CA THR A 67 16.88 -9.98 15.25
C THR A 67 17.13 -10.63 13.89
N THR A 68 18.34 -11.18 13.69
CA THR A 68 18.70 -11.88 12.43
C THR A 68 17.81 -13.11 12.15
N GLU A 69 17.18 -13.67 13.18
CA GLU A 69 16.22 -14.78 13.04
C GLU A 69 14.97 -14.38 12.23
N ASP A 70 14.67 -13.08 12.14
CA ASP A 70 13.53 -12.50 11.42
C ASP A 70 13.90 -11.94 10.03
N GLU A 71 15.08 -12.27 9.49
CA GLU A 71 15.53 -11.80 8.17
C GLU A 71 14.54 -12.14 7.04
N ALA A 72 13.83 -13.27 7.15
CA ALA A 72 12.79 -13.65 6.21
C ALA A 72 11.64 -12.64 6.18
N TRP A 73 11.21 -12.15 7.34
CA TRP A 73 10.16 -11.14 7.45
C TRP A 73 10.61 -9.79 6.91
N ARG A 74 11.83 -9.38 7.21
CA ARG A 74 12.41 -8.15 6.64
C ARG A 74 12.44 -8.21 5.12
N ARG A 75 12.95 -9.31 4.56
CA ARG A 75 12.97 -9.50 3.09
C ARG A 75 11.57 -9.54 2.50
N PHE A 76 10.62 -10.15 3.19
CA PHE A 76 9.23 -10.22 2.72
C PHE A 76 8.56 -8.85 2.66
N PHE A 77 8.60 -8.10 3.76
CA PHE A 77 7.94 -6.79 3.85
C PHE A 77 8.77 -5.71 3.16
N VAL A 78 9.98 -5.42 3.66
CA VAL A 78 10.83 -4.33 3.14
C VAL A 78 11.27 -4.62 1.71
N GLY A 79 11.64 -5.86 1.41
CA GLY A 79 12.06 -6.25 0.06
C GLY A 79 10.94 -6.22 -1.00
N SER A 80 9.67 -6.08 -0.58
CA SER A 80 8.54 -5.88 -1.51
C SER A 80 7.93 -4.49 -1.45
N ALA A 81 8.38 -3.65 -0.51
CA ALA A 81 7.86 -2.31 -0.32
C ALA A 81 8.18 -1.44 -1.53
N THR A 82 7.15 -0.81 -2.09
CA THR A 82 7.27 0.08 -3.23
C THR A 82 6.51 1.36 -2.94
N GLU A 83 7.20 2.49 -2.96
CA GLU A 83 6.59 3.81 -2.87
C GLU A 83 5.75 4.10 -4.11
N VAL A 84 4.55 4.62 -3.88
CA VAL A 84 3.59 5.01 -4.93
C VAL A 84 2.91 6.32 -4.52
N GLU A 85 2.35 7.02 -5.50
CA GLU A 85 1.66 8.29 -5.26
C GLU A 85 0.27 8.27 -5.89
N ILE A 86 -0.67 8.99 -5.26
CA ILE A 86 -1.98 9.27 -5.85
C ILE A 86 -1.80 10.23 -7.02
N ASP A 87 -2.12 9.79 -8.23
CA ASP A 87 -2.07 10.61 -9.44
C ASP A 87 -3.16 11.72 -9.44
N SER A 88 -3.04 12.68 -10.36
CA SER A 88 -4.02 13.77 -10.52
C SER A 88 -5.45 13.30 -10.85
N ALA A 89 -5.61 12.04 -11.27
CA ALA A 89 -6.90 11.39 -11.52
C ALA A 89 -7.38 10.57 -10.31
N SER A 90 -6.79 10.78 -9.12
CA SER A 90 -7.14 10.07 -7.89
C SER A 90 -6.89 8.56 -7.94
N ARG A 91 -5.85 8.11 -8.65
CA ARG A 91 -5.51 6.68 -8.77
C ARG A 91 -4.12 6.37 -8.26
N VAL A 92 -3.91 5.13 -7.88
CA VAL A 92 -2.61 4.59 -7.48
C VAL A 92 -2.24 3.45 -8.40
N LEU A 93 -1.00 3.44 -8.89
CA LEU A 93 -0.44 2.32 -9.63
C LEU A 93 -0.12 1.18 -8.68
N ILE A 94 -0.62 -0.02 -8.98
CA ILE A 94 -0.18 -1.23 -8.29
C ILE A 94 0.99 -1.81 -9.09
N PRO A 95 2.21 -1.88 -8.52
CA PRO A 95 3.38 -2.34 -9.22
C PRO A 95 3.16 -3.72 -9.87
N PRO A 96 3.59 -3.95 -11.12
CA PRO A 96 3.31 -5.19 -11.84
C PRO A 96 3.73 -6.47 -11.10
N GLU A 97 4.88 -6.44 -10.44
CA GLU A 97 5.40 -7.56 -9.65
C GLU A 97 4.53 -7.87 -8.43
N LEU A 98 3.97 -6.83 -7.78
CA LEU A 98 3.08 -7.00 -6.63
C LEU A 98 1.70 -7.48 -7.07
N ARG A 99 1.17 -6.98 -8.18
CA ARG A 99 -0.05 -7.52 -8.80
C ARG A 99 0.08 -9.00 -9.11
N SER A 100 1.17 -9.37 -9.79
CA SER A 100 1.44 -10.75 -10.19
C SER A 100 1.52 -11.65 -8.95
N TRP A 101 2.24 -11.19 -7.92
CA TRP A 101 2.38 -11.94 -6.67
C TRP A 101 1.05 -12.14 -5.93
N ALA A 102 0.20 -11.12 -5.87
CA ALA A 102 -1.11 -11.18 -5.21
C ALA A 102 -2.24 -11.73 -6.09
N GLY A 103 -1.95 -12.15 -7.33
CA GLY A 103 -2.95 -12.67 -8.26
C GLY A 103 -4.03 -11.66 -8.67
N LEU A 104 -3.70 -10.37 -8.69
CA LEU A 104 -4.67 -9.31 -9.00
C LEU A 104 -4.87 -9.18 -10.52
N GLU A 105 -6.09 -9.47 -10.97
CA GLU A 105 -6.48 -9.39 -12.38
C GLU A 105 -7.26 -8.10 -12.68
N ARG A 106 -8.60 -8.15 -12.58
CA ARG A 106 -9.49 -7.04 -12.97
C ARG A 106 -10.30 -6.48 -11.81
N GLU A 107 -10.90 -7.31 -10.99
CA GLU A 107 -11.71 -6.93 -9.82
C GLU A 107 -10.89 -7.17 -8.56
N VAL A 108 -10.84 -6.16 -7.66
CA VAL A 108 -9.96 -6.14 -6.48
C VAL A 108 -10.62 -5.54 -5.25
#